data_AF-A0A950Y2P3-F1
#
_entry.id   AF-A0A950Y2P3-F1
#
_cell.length_a   1.000
_cell.length_b   1.000
_cell.length_c   1.000
_cell.angle_alpha   90.00
_cell.angle_beta   90.00
_cell.angle_gamma   90.00
#
_symmetry.space_group_name_H-M   'P 1'
#
loop_
_entity.id
_entity.type
_entity.pdbx_description
1 polymer ?
#
loop_
_entity_poly.entity_id
_entity_poly.type
_entity_poly.pdbx_seq_one_letter_code
_entity_poly.pdbx_strand_id
1 'polypeptide(L)'
;MSKFLLFASSLAIAALANAQAADPNPNANTNDVFLDNHRPLIQKKDKAPTSRTVTGKVVDDTGQPVEGALVTLTNEKTHESRQFITKKDGRYSFEDLSFTIDYELAARYKDTLSDTRKLSQYDHTAKVIRILQIGSDANSPASEAKKEPASEPKH
;
A
#
# COMPACT_ATOMS: atom_id res chain seq x y z
N MET A 1 -20.23 -16.05 33.39
CA MET A 1 -20.05 -17.38 34.02
C MET A 1 -21.02 -18.36 33.35
N SER A 2 -20.58 -19.60 33.13
CA SER A 2 -21.22 -20.70 32.36
C SER A 2 -21.24 -20.52 30.83
N LYS A 3 -20.84 -21.48 29.98
CA LYS A 3 -20.43 -22.89 30.18
C LYS A 3 -19.64 -23.34 28.94
N PHE A 4 -18.52 -24.04 29.18
CA PHE A 4 -17.77 -24.84 28.21
C PHE A 4 -18.63 -25.99 27.67
N LEU A 5 -18.55 -26.27 26.37
CA LEU A 5 -18.92 -27.55 25.78
C LEU A 5 -17.95 -27.88 24.64
N LEU A 6 -16.94 -28.67 25.02
CA LEU A 6 -16.06 -29.43 24.14
C LEU A 6 -16.89 -30.57 23.50
N PHE A 7 -16.84 -30.69 22.18
CA PHE A 7 -17.20 -31.93 21.49
C PHE A 7 -15.99 -32.48 20.75
N ALA A 8 -15.77 -33.77 20.98
CA ALA A 8 -14.62 -34.54 20.60
C ALA A 8 -14.64 -34.96 19.12
N SER A 9 -13.44 -35.14 18.57
CA SER A 9 -12.99 -36.29 17.76
C SER A 9 -13.94 -36.84 16.68
N SER A 10 -13.53 -36.75 15.42
CA SER A 10 -13.24 -37.97 14.64
C SER A 10 -12.34 -37.70 13.45
N LEU A 11 -11.40 -38.63 13.28
CA LEU A 11 -10.38 -38.76 12.25
C LEU A 11 -10.99 -39.51 11.05
N ALA A 12 -10.75 -39.05 9.83
CA ALA A 12 -10.96 -39.85 8.62
C ALA A 12 -9.76 -39.66 7.68
N ILE A 13 -8.85 -40.64 7.71
CA ILE A 13 -7.78 -40.81 6.72
C ILE A 13 -8.30 -41.89 5.77
N ALA A 14 -8.43 -41.58 4.48
CA ALA A 14 -8.83 -42.54 3.45
C ALA A 14 -7.87 -42.52 2.25
N ALA A 15 -7.17 -43.64 2.12
CA ALA A 15 -6.64 -44.31 0.93
C ALA A 15 -5.66 -43.60 -0.03
N LEU A 16 -4.42 -44.10 0.01
CA LEU A 16 -3.46 -44.11 -1.09
C LEU A 16 -3.99 -44.93 -2.28
N ALA A 17 -3.82 -44.41 -3.49
CA ALA A 17 -3.76 -45.19 -4.71
C ALA A 17 -2.44 -44.88 -5.43
N ASN A 18 -1.50 -45.82 -5.33
CA ASN A 18 -0.31 -45.90 -6.17
C ASN A 18 -0.70 -46.57 -7.49
N ALA A 19 -0.34 -45.94 -8.62
CA ALA A 19 0.41 -46.54 -9.74
C ALA A 19 0.07 -45.84 -11.06
N GLN A 20 1.08 -45.24 -11.69
CA GLN A 20 1.26 -45.41 -13.13
C GLN A 20 2.75 -45.42 -13.45
N ALA A 21 3.06 -46.35 -14.34
CA ALA A 21 4.35 -46.97 -14.56
C ALA A 21 5.38 -46.04 -15.20
N ALA A 22 6.64 -46.44 -15.01
CA ALA A 22 7.83 -45.88 -15.61
C ALA A 22 7.75 -45.83 -17.14
N ASP A 23 8.41 -44.81 -17.72
CA ASP A 23 9.21 -45.03 -18.92
C ASP A 23 10.64 -44.53 -18.66
N PRO A 24 11.67 -45.39 -18.88
CA PRO A 24 13.07 -45.01 -18.73
C PRO A 24 13.58 -44.27 -19.98
N ASN A 25 14.44 -43.31 -19.69
CA ASN A 25 15.23 -42.44 -20.57
C ASN A 25 15.95 -43.16 -21.73
N PRO A 26 16.17 -42.46 -22.86
CA PRO A 26 17.55 -42.41 -23.33
C PRO A 26 17.97 -41.00 -23.76
N ASN A 27 19.02 -40.52 -23.10
CA ASN A 27 19.81 -39.39 -23.55
C ASN A 27 20.39 -39.75 -24.93
N ALA A 28 19.74 -39.32 -26.00
CA ALA A 28 20.32 -39.31 -27.33
C ALA A 28 21.20 -38.05 -27.44
N ASN A 29 22.51 -38.25 -27.25
CA ASN A 29 23.53 -37.32 -27.72
C ASN A 29 23.45 -37.26 -29.24
N THR A 30 22.57 -36.40 -29.77
CA THR A 30 22.60 -36.00 -31.17
C THR A 30 23.11 -34.57 -31.20
N ASN A 31 24.26 -34.38 -31.85
CA ASN A 31 24.76 -33.06 -32.21
C ASN A 31 23.82 -32.49 -33.28
N ASP A 32 22.65 -32.02 -32.87
CA ASP A 32 21.71 -31.37 -33.77
C ASP A 32 22.27 -29.99 -34.10
N VAL A 33 22.55 -29.77 -35.37
CA VAL A 33 22.86 -28.44 -35.90
C VAL A 33 21.58 -27.62 -35.79
N PHE A 34 21.43 -26.90 -34.68
CA PHE A 34 20.29 -26.03 -34.39
C PHE A 34 20.21 -24.89 -35.42
N LEU A 35 19.43 -25.10 -36.49
CA LEU A 35 18.85 -24.03 -37.32
C LEU A 35 17.52 -23.53 -36.75
N ASP A 36 17.22 -23.89 -35.52
CA ASP A 36 16.03 -23.41 -34.85
C ASP A 36 16.34 -22.03 -34.31
N ASN A 37 15.84 -21.01 -35.01
CA ASN A 37 15.76 -19.66 -34.49
C ASN A 37 14.73 -19.59 -33.33
N HIS A 38 14.80 -20.50 -32.36
CA HIS A 38 14.13 -20.46 -31.07
C HIS A 38 14.82 -19.41 -30.20
N ARG A 39 14.83 -18.17 -30.70
CA ARG A 39 14.98 -17.01 -29.83
C ARG A 39 13.82 -17.13 -28.83
N PRO A 40 14.08 -17.31 -27.52
CA PRO A 40 13.01 -17.24 -26.56
C PRO A 40 12.33 -15.88 -26.79
N LEU A 41 11.05 -15.92 -27.15
CA LEU A 41 10.24 -14.73 -27.32
C LEU A 41 10.39 -13.95 -26.02
N ILE A 42 11.03 -12.78 -26.12
CA ILE A 42 11.31 -11.85 -25.03
C ILE A 42 10.12 -11.89 -24.08
N GLN A 43 10.29 -12.46 -22.88
CA GLN A 43 9.27 -12.39 -21.83
C GLN A 43 8.88 -10.93 -21.74
N LYS A 44 7.60 -10.60 -21.96
CA LYS A 44 7.10 -9.23 -21.98
C LYS A 44 7.59 -8.55 -20.71
N LYS A 45 8.66 -7.78 -20.82
CA LYS A 45 9.19 -6.95 -19.73
C LYS A 45 8.06 -6.00 -19.40
N ASP A 46 7.44 -6.19 -18.24
CA ASP A 46 6.37 -5.33 -17.77
C ASP A 46 6.83 -3.89 -17.92
N LYS A 47 6.06 -3.09 -18.66
CA LYS A 47 6.40 -1.69 -18.89
C LYS A 47 6.55 -1.02 -17.53
N ALA A 48 7.58 -0.18 -17.39
CA ALA A 48 7.75 0.61 -16.19
C ALA A 48 6.44 1.41 -15.93
N PRO A 49 5.92 1.41 -14.69
CA PRO A 49 4.71 2.13 -14.36
C PRO A 49 4.90 3.62 -14.60
N THR A 50 3.91 4.26 -15.24
CA THR A 50 3.92 5.69 -15.56
C THR A 50 3.32 6.56 -14.45
N SER A 51 2.62 5.94 -13.50
CA SER A 51 2.04 6.56 -12.31
C SER A 51 2.33 5.72 -11.07
N ARG A 52 2.20 6.33 -9.90
CA ARG A 52 2.28 5.64 -8.60
C ARG A 52 0.90 5.53 -7.97
N THR A 53 0.73 4.48 -7.18
CA THR A 53 -0.45 4.23 -6.36
C THR A 53 -0.06 4.30 -4.90
N VAL A 54 -0.90 4.93 -4.08
CA VAL A 54 -0.77 4.97 -2.63
C VAL A 54 -1.96 4.27 -2.02
N THR A 55 -1.69 3.24 -1.24
CA THR A 55 -2.71 2.48 -0.50
C THR A 55 -2.38 2.43 0.96
N GLY A 56 -3.36 2.07 1.79
CA GLY A 56 -3.11 2.01 3.20
C GLY A 56 -4.31 1.65 4.04
N LYS A 57 -4.11 1.79 5.35
CA LYS A 57 -5.17 1.69 6.35
C LYS A 57 -5.09 2.88 7.30
N VAL A 58 -6.24 3.34 7.73
CA VAL A 58 -6.39 4.26 8.86
C VAL A 58 -6.68 3.44 10.10
N VAL A 59 -5.90 3.67 11.16
CA VAL A 59 -6.03 2.99 12.45
C VAL A 59 -6.13 4.00 13.59
N ASP A 60 -6.66 3.58 14.72
CA ASP A 60 -6.61 4.34 15.97
C ASP A 60 -5.32 4.05 16.76
N ASP A 61 -5.21 4.62 17.95
CA ASP A 61 -4.12 4.40 18.90
C ASP A 61 -4.01 2.95 19.41
N THR A 62 -5.11 2.20 19.37
CA THR A 62 -5.14 0.77 19.68
C THR A 62 -4.78 -0.13 18.49
N GLY A 63 -4.54 0.47 17.31
CA GLY A 63 -4.24 -0.25 16.06
C GLY A 63 -5.47 -0.83 15.38
N GLN A 64 -6.68 -0.50 15.82
CA GLN A 64 -7.93 -0.95 15.19
C GLN A 64 -8.26 -0.09 13.96
N PRO A 65 -8.82 -0.70 12.89
CA PRO A 65 -9.18 0.04 11.69
C PRO A 65 -10.31 1.03 11.96
N VAL A 66 -10.17 2.24 11.43
CA VAL A 66 -11.17 3.31 11.59
C VAL A 66 -12.06 3.40 10.36
N GLU A 67 -13.35 3.17 10.56
CA GLU A 67 -14.40 3.39 9.55
C GLU A 67 -14.85 4.84 9.52
N GLY A 68 -15.04 5.40 8.33
CA GLY A 68 -15.53 6.77 8.16
C GLY A 68 -14.47 7.86 8.38
N ALA A 69 -13.19 7.51 8.34
CA ALA A 69 -12.11 8.49 8.35
C ALA A 69 -11.98 9.16 6.98
N LEU A 70 -11.82 10.48 6.98
CA LEU A 70 -11.58 11.30 5.80
C LEU A 70 -10.07 11.39 5.54
N VAL A 71 -9.60 10.64 4.54
CA VAL A 71 -8.21 10.70 4.08
C VAL A 71 -8.10 11.76 3.01
N THR A 72 -7.18 12.71 3.19
CA THR A 72 -6.89 13.80 2.25
C THR A 72 -5.49 13.62 1.69
N LEU A 73 -5.40 13.65 0.36
CA LEU A 73 -4.16 13.71 -0.39
C LEU A 73 -4.03 15.09 -1.04
N THR A 74 -3.02 15.86 -0.64
CA THR A 74 -2.73 17.19 -1.15
C THR A 74 -1.59 17.13 -2.17
N ASN A 75 -1.78 17.78 -3.31
CA ASN A 75 -0.75 17.98 -4.32
C ASN A 75 0.05 19.24 -3.98
N GLU A 76 1.33 19.11 -3.65
CA GLU A 76 2.16 20.26 -3.25
C GLU A 76 2.48 21.23 -4.40
N LYS A 77 2.27 20.80 -5.66
CA LYS A 77 2.51 21.63 -6.84
C LYS A 77 1.29 22.47 -7.23
N THR A 78 0.09 21.90 -7.15
CA THR A 78 -1.16 22.58 -7.56
C THR A 78 -2.02 23.02 -6.39
N HIS A 79 -1.69 22.58 -5.17
CA HIS A 79 -2.51 22.69 -3.96
C HIS A 79 -3.91 22.07 -4.06
N GLU A 80 -4.15 21.23 -5.08
CA GLU A 80 -5.39 20.47 -5.19
C GLU A 80 -5.41 19.32 -4.18
N SER A 81 -6.57 19.11 -3.57
CA SER A 81 -6.78 18.05 -2.59
C SER A 81 -7.78 17.01 -3.11
N ARG A 82 -7.44 15.74 -2.97
CA ARG A 82 -8.36 14.61 -3.20
C ARG A 82 -8.70 13.93 -1.88
N GLN A 83 -9.98 13.59 -1.71
CA GLN A 83 -10.50 13.02 -0.47
C GLN A 83 -11.04 11.61 -0.68
N PHE A 84 -10.86 10.76 0.32
CA PHE A 84 -11.37 9.39 0.34
C PHE A 84 -11.91 9.06 1.73
N ILE A 85 -13.10 8.45 1.81
CA ILE A 85 -13.71 8.03 3.07
C ILE A 85 -13.47 6.53 3.27
N THR A 86 -12.84 6.15 4.37
CA THR A 86 -12.57 4.73 4.68
C THR A 86 -13.85 3.96 4.99
N LYS A 87 -13.87 2.68 4.61
CA LYS A 87 -14.94 1.73 4.98
C LYS A 87 -14.58 1.00 6.27
N LYS A 88 -15.39 0.01 6.65
CA LYS A 88 -15.20 -0.85 7.84
C LYS A 88 -13.82 -1.47 8.02
N ASP A 89 -13.07 -1.69 6.93
CA ASP A 89 -11.73 -2.25 6.96
C ASP A 89 -10.62 -1.20 7.12
N GLY A 90 -10.99 0.08 7.22
CA GLY A 90 -10.10 1.22 7.36
C GLY A 90 -9.25 1.51 6.10
N ARG A 91 -9.49 0.83 4.97
CA ARG A 91 -8.62 0.93 3.79
C ARG A 91 -8.89 2.17 2.95
N TYR A 92 -7.85 2.67 2.31
CA TYR A 92 -7.92 3.73 1.30
C TYR A 92 -6.97 3.43 0.12
N SER A 93 -7.26 4.01 -1.04
CA SER A 93 -6.44 3.93 -2.26
C SER A 93 -6.53 5.23 -3.06
N PHE A 94 -5.36 5.75 -3.46
CA PHE A 94 -5.22 6.82 -4.43
C PHE A 94 -4.39 6.32 -5.61
N GLU A 95 -4.99 6.38 -6.78
CA GLU A 95 -4.39 5.94 -8.04
C GLU A 95 -4.01 7.16 -8.90
N ASP A 96 -3.20 6.89 -9.93
CA ASP A 96 -2.77 7.88 -10.92
C ASP A 96 -2.08 9.10 -10.30
N LEU A 97 -1.17 8.86 -9.37
CA LEU A 97 -0.33 9.93 -8.83
C LEU A 97 0.93 10.08 -9.71
N SER A 98 1.38 11.32 -9.90
CA SER A 98 2.63 11.58 -10.63
C SER A 98 3.85 11.20 -9.79
N PHE A 99 4.90 10.69 -10.44
CA PHE A 99 6.21 10.53 -9.77
C PHE A 99 6.96 11.86 -9.62
N THR A 100 6.59 12.89 -10.37
CA THR A 100 7.32 14.17 -10.43
C THR A 100 6.77 15.22 -9.47
N ILE A 101 5.92 14.83 -8.53
CA ILE A 101 5.18 15.72 -7.65
C ILE A 101 5.29 15.19 -6.22
N ASP A 102 5.57 16.10 -5.28
CA ASP A 102 5.45 15.82 -3.85
C ASP A 102 3.96 15.82 -3.46
N TYR A 103 3.54 14.82 -2.70
CA TYR A 103 2.20 14.78 -2.12
C TYR A 103 2.26 14.71 -0.60
N GLU A 104 1.27 15.30 0.04
CA GLU A 104 1.02 15.13 1.46
C GLU A 104 -0.24 14.29 1.68
N LEU A 105 -0.19 13.40 2.67
CA LEU A 105 -1.27 12.49 2.98
C LEU A 105 -1.58 12.57 4.46
N ALA A 106 -2.82 12.90 4.80
CA ALA A 106 -3.29 12.97 6.18
C ALA A 106 -4.70 12.38 6.29
N ALA A 107 -5.07 11.89 7.47
CA ALA A 107 -6.40 11.42 7.78
C ALA A 107 -7.01 12.26 8.90
N ARG A 108 -8.32 12.48 8.82
CA ARG A 108 -9.13 13.07 9.88
C ARG A 108 -10.24 12.13 10.25
N TYR A 109 -10.46 11.94 11.54
CA TYR A 109 -11.62 11.26 12.06
C TYR A 109 -12.24 12.11 13.17
N LYS A 110 -13.47 12.59 12.94
CA LYS A 110 -14.14 13.56 13.84
C LYS A 110 -13.26 14.80 14.06
N ASP A 111 -12.79 15.01 15.29
CA ASP A 111 -11.96 16.14 15.69
C ASP A 111 -10.48 15.78 15.87
N THR A 112 -10.09 14.57 15.47
CA THR A 112 -8.73 14.07 15.62
C THR A 112 -8.08 13.88 14.25
N LEU A 113 -6.83 14.31 14.13
CA LEU A 113 -6.01 14.20 12.93
C LEU A 113 -4.98 13.09 13.06
N SER A 114 -4.46 12.63 11.93
CA SER A 114 -3.23 11.84 11.87
C SER A 114 -2.04 12.74 11.59
N ASP A 115 -0.85 12.14 11.70
CA ASP A 115 0.37 12.71 11.15
C ASP A 115 0.23 12.92 9.64
N THR A 116 0.85 13.99 9.15
CA THR A 116 1.06 14.18 7.72
C THR A 116 2.19 13.29 7.23
N ARG A 117 1.89 12.44 6.24
CA ARG A 117 2.87 11.59 5.55
C ARG A 117 3.20 12.19 4.19
N LYS A 118 4.46 12.49 3.97
CA LYS A 118 4.95 12.99 2.68
C LYS A 118 5.31 11.85 1.72
N LEU A 119 4.93 12.01 0.47
CA LEU A 119 5.26 11.17 -0.68
C LEU A 119 6.16 11.99 -1.58
N SER A 120 7.48 11.85 -1.42
CA SER A 120 8.41 12.64 -2.20
C SER A 120 8.47 12.18 -3.66
N GLN A 121 8.71 13.13 -4.56
CA GLN A 121 9.02 12.88 -5.97
C GLN A 121 10.35 12.12 -6.17
N TYR A 122 11.25 12.16 -5.18
CA TYR A 122 12.50 11.40 -5.21
C TYR A 122 12.31 9.92 -4.80
N ASP A 123 11.12 9.56 -4.31
CA ASP A 123 10.75 8.18 -4.05
C ASP A 123 10.10 7.58 -5.30
N HIS A 124 10.85 6.72 -5.99
CA HIS A 124 10.43 6.07 -7.23
C HIS A 124 9.56 4.81 -7.00
N THR A 125 9.07 4.60 -5.77
CA THR A 125 8.21 3.45 -5.45
C THR A 125 6.85 3.59 -6.12
N ALA A 126 6.56 2.69 -7.07
CA ALA A 126 5.30 2.69 -7.81
C ALA A 126 4.09 2.29 -6.95
N LYS A 127 4.27 1.42 -5.96
CA LYS A 127 3.20 0.98 -5.04
C LYS A 127 3.60 1.31 -3.62
N VAL A 128 3.04 2.40 -3.10
CA VAL A 128 3.35 2.85 -1.75
C VAL A 128 2.25 2.40 -0.80
N ILE A 129 2.66 1.83 0.34
CA ILE A 129 1.76 1.48 1.44
C ILE A 129 2.05 2.40 2.62
N ARG A 130 1.01 3.06 3.15
CA ARG A 130 1.12 3.93 4.33
C ARG A 130 0.01 3.62 5.33
N ILE A 131 0.37 3.52 6.60
CA ILE A 131 -0.60 3.44 7.69
C ILE A 131 -0.72 4.84 8.29
N LEU A 132 -1.94 5.30 8.47
CA LEU A 132 -2.26 6.59 9.10
C LEU A 132 -2.88 6.29 10.46
N GLN A 133 -2.29 6.82 11.53
CA GLN A 133 -2.80 6.64 12.88
C GLN A 133 -3.51 7.91 13.32
N ILE A 134 -4.75 7.78 13.80
CA ILE A 134 -5.51 8.91 14.35
C ILE A 134 -5.00 9.23 15.75
N GLY A 135 -4.80 10.52 16.06
CA GLY A 135 -4.32 10.99 17.36
C GLY A 135 -2.80 11.02 17.49
N SER A 136 -2.08 10.92 16.37
CA SER A 136 -0.65 11.18 16.33
C SER A 136 -0.44 12.68 16.07
N ASP A 137 0.06 13.41 17.07
CA ASP A 137 0.34 14.85 16.97
C ASP A 137 1.77 15.13 16.43
N ALA A 138 2.38 14.21 15.68
CA ALA A 138 3.82 14.22 15.45
C ALA A 138 4.29 15.00 14.22
N ASN A 139 3.40 15.47 13.33
CA ASN A 139 3.82 16.38 12.25
C ASN A 139 2.65 17.19 11.66
N SER A 140 2.38 18.36 12.26
CA SER A 140 1.44 19.35 11.73
C SER A 140 2.23 20.44 11.02
N PRO A 141 2.12 20.66 9.69
CA PRO A 141 2.77 21.78 9.00
C PRO A 141 2.13 23.15 9.33
N ALA A 142 1.32 23.24 10.39
CA ALA A 142 0.65 24.46 10.82
C ALA A 142 1.37 25.14 12.01
N SER A 143 2.60 25.63 11.81
CA SER A 143 3.15 26.69 12.66
C SER A 143 4.12 27.64 11.94
N GLU A 144 3.88 27.92 10.66
CA GLU A 144 4.58 28.99 9.95
C GLU A 144 3.58 29.92 9.26
N ALA A 145 2.63 30.44 10.03
CA ALA A 145 1.95 31.69 9.73
C ALA A 145 1.54 32.37 11.03
N LYS A 146 2.13 33.55 11.26
CA LYS A 146 1.80 34.61 12.23
C LYS A 146 2.77 34.77 13.40
N LYS A 147 3.96 35.30 13.10
CA LYS A 147 4.65 36.26 13.97
C LYS A 147 5.25 37.38 13.12
N GLU A 148 4.39 38.22 12.57
CA GLU A 148 4.77 39.58 12.19
C GLU A 148 4.64 40.44 13.46
N PRO A 149 5.74 40.90 14.08
CA PRO A 149 5.65 41.86 15.17
C PRO A 149 5.32 43.23 14.57
N ALA A 150 4.05 43.62 14.72
CA ALA A 150 3.69 45.03 14.71
C ALA A 150 4.35 45.72 15.92
N SER A 151 5.47 46.42 15.69
CA SER A 151 5.91 47.53 16.54
C SER A 151 6.88 48.40 15.75
N GLU A 152 6.31 49.33 15.00
CA GLU A 152 6.97 50.51 14.46
C GLU A 152 7.57 51.33 15.63
N PRO A 153 8.86 51.71 15.60
CA PRO A 153 9.42 52.58 16.62
C PRO A 153 9.00 54.02 16.33
N LYS A 154 8.34 54.66 17.29
CA LYS A 154 8.26 56.13 17.33
C LYS A 154 9.68 56.70 17.42
N HIS A 155 10.02 57.58 16.49
CA HIS A 155 10.98 58.66 16.72
C HIS A 155 10.43 59.95 16.11
#